data_AF-A0A7C3U4N8-F1
#
_entry.id   AF-A0A7C3U4N8-F1
#
_cell.length_a   1.000
_cell.length_b   1.000
_cell.length_c   1.000
_cell.angle_alpha   90.00
_cell.angle_beta   90.00
_cell.angle_gamma   90.00
#
_symmetry.space_group_name_H-M   'P 1'
#
loop_
_entity.id
_entity.type
_entity.pdbx_description
1 polymer ?
#
loop_
_entity_poly.entity_id
_entity_poly.type
_entity_poly.pdbx_seq_one_letter_code
_entity_poly.pdbx_strand_id
1 'polypeptide(L)'
;MAVRVKLRICLNNKVVSTNALVNSGYEADTPQLMIPIVLAKYPGLWPPESAEEDVFNIVGGPLSVWIYRNAADVAVASSEEEKLKR
;
A
#
# COMPACT_ATOMS: atom_id res chain seq x y z
N MET A 1 -12.43 13.73 -10.22
CA MET A 1 -12.69 12.40 -10.81
C MET A 1 -11.91 11.37 -10.00
N ALA A 2 -12.52 10.25 -9.60
CA ALA A 2 -11.89 9.28 -8.71
C ALA A 2 -11.67 7.96 -9.48
N VAL A 3 -10.43 7.51 -9.61
CA VAL A 3 -10.09 6.29 -10.36
C VAL A 3 -9.95 5.12 -9.38
N ARG A 4 -10.81 4.10 -9.54
CA ARG A 4 -10.71 2.84 -8.80
C ARG A 4 -9.99 1.81 -9.65
N VAL A 5 -8.99 1.16 -9.06
CA VAL A 5 -8.21 0.11 -9.70
C VAL A 5 -8.24 -1.14 -8.83
N LYS A 6 -8.17 -2.31 -9.46
CA LYS A 6 -7.94 -3.56 -8.75
C LYS A 6 -6.44 -3.79 -8.65
N LEU A 7 -5.93 -3.99 -7.45
CA LEU A 7 -4.52 -4.24 -7.19
C LEU A 7 -4.30 -5.69 -6.79
N ARG A 8 -3.14 -6.20 -7.21
CA ARG A 8 -2.53 -7.43 -6.69
C ARG A 8 -1.25 -7.02 -5.95
N ILE A 9 -1.19 -7.33 -4.66
CA ILE A 9 -0.08 -6.99 -3.76
C ILE A 9 0.60 -8.29 -3.34
N CYS A 10 1.89 -8.42 -3.60
CA CYS A 10 2.71 -9.56 -3.23
C CYS A 10 3.71 -9.14 -2.15
N LEU A 11 3.66 -9.79 -0.99
CA LEU A 11 4.50 -9.48 0.17
C LEU A 11 4.55 -10.70 1.10
N ASN A 12 5.73 -11.02 1.66
CA ASN A 12 5.90 -12.12 2.62
C ASN A 12 5.30 -13.46 2.15
N ASN A 13 5.52 -13.83 0.87
CA ASN A 13 4.93 -15.01 0.22
C ASN A 13 3.39 -15.05 0.18
N LYS A 14 2.73 -13.95 0.54
CA LYS A 14 1.28 -13.79 0.48
C LYS A 14 0.91 -12.89 -0.69
N VAL A 15 -0.25 -13.19 -1.27
CA VAL A 15 -0.84 -12.38 -2.34
C VAL A 15 -2.18 -11.87 -1.85
N VAL A 16 -2.40 -10.56 -1.96
CA VAL A 16 -3.69 -9.92 -1.65
C VAL A 16 -4.22 -9.22 -2.87
N SER A 17 -5.48 -9.51 -3.21
CA SER A 17 -6.23 -8.83 -4.26
C SER A 17 -7.25 -7.90 -3.62
N THR A 18 -7.13 -6.59 -3.85
CA THR A 18 -8.04 -5.59 -3.29
C THR A 18 -8.35 -4.48 -4.28
N ASN A 19 -9.43 -3.75 -4.07
CA ASN A 19 -9.66 -2.49 -4.78
C ASN A 19 -8.89 -1.37 -4.08
N ALA A 20 -8.35 -0.45 -4.86
CA ALA A 20 -7.69 0.75 -4.39
C ALA A 20 -8.22 1.99 -5.12
N LEU A 21 -8.04 3.14 -4.49
CA LEU A 21 -8.35 4.43 -5.07
C LEU A 21 -7.05 5.14 -5.39
N VAL A 22 -6.89 5.58 -6.63
CA VAL A 22 -5.74 6.40 -7.02
C VAL A 22 -5.90 7.77 -6.38
N ASN A 23 -4.90 8.18 -5.59
CA ASN A 23 -4.86 9.48 -4.94
C ASN A 23 -3.90 10.40 -5.70
N SER A 24 -4.42 11.53 -6.21
CA SER A 24 -3.62 12.60 -6.83
C SER A 24 -3.50 13.83 -5.94
N GLY A 25 -3.99 13.76 -4.69
CA GLY A 25 -3.95 14.86 -3.72
C GLY A 25 -2.64 14.97 -2.95
N TYR A 26 -1.67 14.12 -3.25
CA TYR A 26 -0.31 14.16 -2.73
C TYR A 26 0.65 13.57 -3.77
N GLU A 27 1.84 14.14 -3.86
CA GLU A 27 2.90 13.69 -4.77
C GLU A 27 4.03 13.09 -3.95
N ALA A 28 4.60 12.00 -4.46
CA ALA A 28 5.75 11.32 -3.88
C ALA A 28 6.71 10.90 -4.98
N ASP A 29 8.00 10.89 -4.68
CA ASP A 29 9.06 10.47 -5.62
C ASP A 29 9.00 8.97 -5.95
N THR A 30 8.23 8.19 -5.20
CA THR A 30 8.04 6.75 -5.36
C THR A 30 6.56 6.38 -5.30
N PRO A 31 6.13 5.30 -5.96
CA PRO A 31 4.79 4.76 -5.77
C PRO A 31 4.57 4.38 -4.30
N GLN A 32 3.50 4.89 -3.71
CA GLN A 32 3.14 4.61 -2.31
C GLN A 32 1.75 3.99 -2.21
N LEU A 33 1.58 3.07 -1.27
CA LEU A 33 0.29 2.49 -0.90
C LEU A 33 -0.02 2.80 0.56
N MET A 34 -1.10 3.56 0.79
CA MET A 34 -1.70 3.65 2.12
C MET A 34 -2.69 2.50 2.28
N ILE A 35 -2.41 1.60 3.23
CA ILE A 35 -3.27 0.44 3.51
C ILE A 35 -3.91 0.57 4.90
N PRO A 36 -5.17 0.14 5.08
CA PRO A 36 -5.78 0.08 6.40
C PRO A 36 -5.09 -0.98 7.26
N ILE A 37 -5.08 -0.79 8.60
CA ILE A 37 -4.46 -1.73 9.56
C ILE A 37 -5.00 -3.16 9.38
N VAL A 38 -6.29 -3.30 9.08
CA VAL A 38 -6.92 -4.62 8.84
C VAL A 38 -6.24 -5.34 7.67
N LEU A 39 -5.89 -4.62 6.60
CA LEU A 39 -5.15 -5.17 5.47
C LEU A 39 -3.69 -5.45 5.85
N ALA A 40 -3.05 -4.58 6.64
CA ALA A 40 -1.66 -4.74 7.08
C ALA A 40 -1.44 -5.97 7.99
N LYS A 41 -2.44 -6.36 8.78
CA LYS A 41 -2.40 -7.59 9.60
C LYS A 41 -2.22 -8.86 8.77
N TYR A 42 -2.80 -8.92 7.57
CA TYR A 42 -2.77 -10.13 6.74
C TYR A 42 -1.35 -10.54 6.29
N PRO A 43 -0.52 -9.64 5.72
CA PRO A 43 0.87 -9.94 5.41
C PRO A 43 1.80 -9.89 6.63
N GLY A 44 1.31 -9.55 7.83
CA GLY A 44 2.13 -9.46 9.05
C GLY A 44 2.91 -8.15 9.18
N LEU A 45 2.42 -7.06 8.61
CA LEU A 45 2.99 -5.71 8.79
C LEU A 45 2.47 -5.02 10.07
N TRP A 46 1.54 -5.65 10.78
CA TRP A 46 0.99 -5.13 12.02
C TRP A 46 0.99 -6.22 13.11
N PRO A 47 1.50 -5.94 14.33
CA PRO A 47 2.08 -4.66 14.78
C PRO A 47 3.38 -4.29 14.04
N PRO A 48 3.72 -3.00 13.94
CA PRO A 48 4.86 -2.55 13.15
C PRO A 48 6.16 -2.74 13.93
N GLU A 49 6.89 -3.82 13.64
CA GLU A 49 8.14 -4.15 14.35
C GLU A 49 9.40 -3.57 13.68
N SER A 50 9.42 -3.45 12.35
CA SER A 50 10.57 -2.99 11.57
C SER A 50 10.24 -1.84 10.61
N ALA A 51 9.17 -1.11 10.91
CA ALA A 51 8.76 0.05 10.13
C ALA A 51 9.50 1.31 10.59
N GLU A 52 9.74 2.23 9.67
CA GLU A 52 10.06 3.62 10.01
C GLU A 52 8.78 4.29 10.52
N GLU A 53 8.84 4.98 11.66
CA GLU A 53 7.73 5.79 12.15
C GLU A 53 7.90 7.23 11.65
N ASP A 54 6.80 7.82 11.16
CA ASP A 54 6.75 9.22 10.75
C ASP A 54 5.39 9.83 11.15
N VAL A 55 5.30 11.15 11.09
CA VAL A 55 4.08 11.90 11.41
C VAL A 55 3.68 12.78 10.24
N PHE A 56 2.52 12.47 9.66
CA PHE A 56 1.97 13.27 8.57
C PHE A 56 1.10 14.38 9.14
N ASN A 57 1.41 15.62 8.76
CA ASN A 57 0.58 16.78 9.07
C ASN A 57 -0.57 16.86 8.06
N ILE A 58 -1.75 16.39 8.45
CA ILE A 58 -2.97 16.48 7.65
C ILE A 58 -3.93 17.52 8.25
N VAL A 59 -4.95 17.94 7.49
CA VAL A 59 -5.95 18.93 7.93
C VAL A 59 -6.65 18.52 9.24
N GLY A 60 -6.79 17.21 9.47
CA GLY A 60 -7.40 16.65 10.69
C GLY A 60 -6.48 16.58 11.91
N GLY A 61 -5.23 17.05 11.82
CA GLY A 61 -4.21 16.92 12.85
C GLY A 61 -3.07 15.97 12.47
N PRO A 62 -2.08 15.76 13.35
CA PRO A 62 -0.98 14.84 13.10
C PRO A 62 -1.48 13.39 13.04
N LEU A 63 -1.00 12.64 12.05
CA LEU A 63 -1.27 11.21 11.89
C LEU A 63 0.04 10.43 11.94
N SER A 64 0.20 9.57 12.95
CA SER A 64 1.29 8.60 12.98
C SER A 64 1.14 7.59 11.85
N VAL A 65 2.22 7.38 11.11
CA VAL A 65 2.29 6.41 10.02
C VAL A 65 3.51 5.51 10.21
N TRP A 66 3.38 4.27 9.72
CA TRP A 66 4.43 3.26 9.73
C TRP A 66 4.79 2.91 8.30
N ILE A 67 6.03 3.17 7.92
CA ILE A 67 6.52 3.11 6.56
C ILE A 67 7.42 1.89 6.38
N TYR A 68 7.06 1.05 5.43
CA TYR A 68 7.86 -0.07 4.96
C TYR A 68 8.35 0.22 3.53
N ARG A 69 9.63 0.56 3.38
CA ARG A 69 10.21 0.86 2.06
C ARG A 69 10.43 -0.40 1.26
N ASN A 70 10.08 -0.37 -0.04
CA ASN A 70 10.31 -1.47 -0.99
C ASN A 70 9.82 -2.84 -0.49
N ALA A 71 8.74 -2.85 0.30
CA ALA A 71 8.33 -4.07 0.98
C ALA A 71 7.48 -5.00 0.11
N ALA A 72 6.74 -4.45 -0.86
CA ALA A 72 5.80 -5.22 -1.65
C ALA A 72 5.98 -4.96 -3.15
N ASP A 73 5.82 -6.02 -3.93
CA ASP A 73 5.60 -5.91 -5.35
C ASP A 73 4.09 -5.69 -5.60
N VAL A 74 3.76 -4.73 -6.47
CA VAL A 74 2.37 -4.31 -6.71
C VAL A 74 2.11 -4.23 -8.21
N ALA A 75 0.99 -4.79 -8.65
CA ALA A 75 0.48 -4.58 -10.00
C ALA A 75 -0.99 -4.18 -9.97
N VAL A 76 -1.37 -3.38 -10.97
CA VAL A 76 -2.76 -3.19 -11.34
C VAL A 76 -3.20 -4.43 -12.10
N ALA A 77 -4.28 -5.08 -11.63
CA ALA A 77 -4.83 -6.23 -12.32
C ALA A 77 -5.49 -5.78 -13.63
N SER A 78 -4.89 -6.14 -14.76
CA SER A 78 -5.48 -6.06 -16.10
C SER A 78 -6.17 -7.38 -16.46
N SER A 79 -6.96 -7.38 -17.53
CA SER A 79 -7.65 -8.58 -18.04
C SER A 79 -6.70 -9.69 -18.51
N GLU A 80 -5.44 -9.35 -18.78
CA GLU A 80 -4.35 -10.28 -19.04
C GLU A 80 -3.51 -10.40 -17.76
N GLU A 81 -3.34 -11.61 -17.22
CA GLU A 81 -2.56 -11.85 -16.01
C GLU A 81 -1.07 -11.49 -16.24
N GLU A 82 -0.71 -10.23 -16.02
CA GLU A 82 0.68 -9.83 -15.95
C GLU A 82 1.27 -10.39 -14.65
N LYS A 83 1.99 -11.51 -14.79
CA LYS A 83 2.65 -12.18 -13.68
C LYS A 83 3.72 -11.25 -13.12
N LEU A 84 3.51 -10.79 -11.88
CA LEU A 84 4.61 -10.30 -11.05
C LEU A 84 5.69 -11.39 -11.00
N LYS A 85 6.88 -11.09 -11.54
CA LYS A 85 8.02 -11.99 -11.45
C LYS A 85 8.41 -12.09 -9.99
N ARG A 86 8.33 -13.31 -9.45
CA ARG A 86 8.85 -13.66 -8.12
C ARG A 86 10.37 -13.62 -8.10
#